data_AF-C4Y9T8-F1
#
_entry.id   AF-C4Y9T8-F1
#
_cell.length_a   1.000
_cell.length_b   1.000
_cell.length_c   1.000
_cell.angle_alpha   90.00
_cell.angle_beta   90.00
_cell.angle_gamma   90.00
#
_symmetry.space_group_name_H-M   'P 1'
#
loop_
_entity.id
_entity.type
_entity.pdbx_description
1 polymer ?
#
loop_
_entity_poly.entity_id
_entity_poly.type
_entity_poly.pdbx_seq_one_letter_code
_entity_poly.pdbx_strand_id
1 'polypeptide(L)'
;MLSGIAQVARSYIRIKGPEASKFLNGLITTRLLPNVVKKKQHTISASENRHLELLNVDLSKNWGLMHEDIYDPENRIWIRRDGLNSMILNSKGRVVQDCFLYATPFHSPVPPEPSYLVEVDPKYKSQMLSLFKIHRLSADVKIEDASSMSSYYYFNDTPEFEDFLEELQSTYFDTFDTDSALQNANEFISREEIFDSSAASNIVGFAFDNRIPNFGLKVVTTQPVDPLLLFSQQFMDKFPVEVTDEKAITQRRFANGLFEYGDAPKGTSLLPFEMNLDYVNGLFAR
;
A
#
# COMPACT_ATOMS: atom_id res chain seq x y z
N MET A 1 -14.09 6.06 20.77
CA MET A 1 -13.08 4.98 20.91
C MET A 1 -11.81 5.57 20.35
N LEU A 2 -10.75 5.64 21.15
CA LEU A 2 -9.49 6.30 20.75
C LEU A 2 -8.55 5.34 20.02
N SER A 3 -8.63 4.04 20.28
CA SER A 3 -7.87 3.04 19.54
C SER A 3 -8.69 1.78 19.31
N GLY A 4 -8.26 0.94 18.36
CA GLY A 4 -8.81 -0.39 18.20
C GLY A 4 -8.27 -1.12 16.97
N ILE A 5 -8.37 -2.45 17.00
CA ILE A 5 -8.09 -3.33 15.86
C ILE A 5 -9.35 -4.11 15.46
N ALA A 6 -9.63 -4.16 14.16
CA ALA A 6 -10.67 -5.02 13.62
C ALA A 6 -10.13 -5.82 12.43
N GLN A 7 -10.62 -7.05 12.27
CA GLN A 7 -10.54 -7.74 10.99
C GLN A 7 -11.51 -7.05 10.02
N VAL A 8 -11.06 -6.71 8.82
CA VAL A 8 -11.86 -6.01 7.81
C VAL A 8 -12.09 -6.90 6.58
N ALA A 9 -13.30 -6.85 6.03
CA ALA A 9 -13.71 -7.68 4.90
C ALA A 9 -13.08 -7.15 3.61
N ARG A 10 -11.98 -7.78 3.19
CA ARG A 10 -11.26 -7.44 1.96
C ARG A 10 -11.00 -8.68 1.11
N SER A 11 -10.84 -8.46 -0.18
CA SER A 11 -10.45 -9.49 -1.13
C SER A 11 -9.14 -9.12 -1.79
N TYR A 12 -8.32 -10.13 -2.08
CA TYR A 12 -6.99 -9.93 -2.63
C TYR A 12 -6.85 -10.65 -3.96
N ILE A 13 -6.22 -9.96 -4.91
CA ILE A 13 -5.80 -10.50 -6.19
C ILE A 13 -4.28 -10.40 -6.24
N ARG A 14 -3.60 -11.52 -6.47
CA ARG A 14 -2.14 -11.54 -6.60
C ARG A 14 -1.75 -11.40 -8.07
N ILE A 15 -0.86 -10.46 -8.35
CA ILE A 15 -0.29 -10.23 -9.67
C ILE A 15 1.22 -10.41 -9.57
N LYS A 16 1.77 -11.40 -10.25
CA LYS A 16 3.20 -11.73 -10.18
C LYS A 16 3.81 -12.07 -11.53
N GLY A 17 5.11 -11.92 -11.67
CA GLY A 17 5.85 -12.21 -12.90
C GLY A 17 6.77 -11.06 -13.30
N PRO A 18 7.68 -11.27 -14.25
CA PRO A 18 8.70 -10.29 -14.64
C PRO A 18 8.12 -8.98 -15.20
N GLU A 19 6.88 -9.00 -15.71
CA GLU A 19 6.20 -7.79 -16.21
C GLU A 19 5.14 -7.21 -15.26
N ALA A 20 5.01 -7.74 -14.03
CA ALA A 20 3.93 -7.35 -13.12
C ALA A 20 3.94 -5.86 -12.75
N SER A 21 5.12 -5.27 -12.53
CA SER A 21 5.28 -3.83 -12.25
C SER A 21 4.75 -2.97 -13.41
N LYS A 22 5.15 -3.29 -14.64
CA LYS A 22 4.73 -2.57 -15.86
C LYS A 22 3.25 -2.76 -16.15
N PHE A 23 2.76 -3.99 -15.98
CA PHE A 23 1.37 -4.34 -16.17
C PHE A 23 0.46 -3.53 -15.25
N LEU A 24 0.77 -3.48 -13.95
CA LEU A 24 0.01 -2.72 -12.97
C LEU A 24 0.09 -1.20 -13.20
N ASN A 25 1.27 -0.68 -13.54
CA ASN A 25 1.46 0.75 -13.82
C ASN A 25 0.54 1.29 -14.93
N GLY A 26 0.11 0.42 -15.86
CA GLY A 26 -0.82 0.79 -16.93
C GLY A 26 -2.29 0.87 -16.48
N LEU A 27 -2.63 0.37 -15.30
CA LEU A 27 -4.01 0.19 -14.83
C LEU A 27 -4.35 0.99 -13.59
N ILE A 28 -3.34 1.34 -12.78
CA ILE A 28 -3.53 2.06 -11.51
C ILE A 28 -3.15 3.55 -11.64
N THR A 29 -3.63 4.38 -10.72
CA THR A 29 -3.37 5.83 -10.70
C THR A 29 -2.02 6.20 -10.07
N THR A 30 -1.51 5.36 -9.19
CA THR A 30 -0.16 5.51 -8.64
C THR A 30 0.89 4.96 -9.60
N ARG A 31 2.10 5.50 -9.50
CA ARG A 31 3.20 5.14 -10.39
C ARG A 31 4.00 4.00 -9.78
N LEU A 32 4.26 2.96 -10.58
CA LEU A 32 5.16 1.85 -10.25
C LEU A 32 6.41 1.82 -11.13
N LEU A 33 6.53 2.75 -12.07
CA LEU A 33 7.69 2.84 -12.93
C LEU A 33 8.47 4.12 -12.63
N PRO A 34 9.75 4.03 -12.27
CA PRO A 34 10.63 5.17 -12.09
C PRO A 34 11.00 5.76 -13.45
N ASN A 35 10.05 6.37 -14.14
CA ASN A 35 10.33 7.09 -15.38
C ASN A 35 10.74 8.52 -15.05
N VAL A 36 12.00 8.71 -14.66
CA VAL A 36 12.61 10.05 -14.66
C VAL A 36 12.90 10.40 -16.11
N VAL A 37 11.94 11.03 -16.80
CA VAL A 37 12.21 11.60 -18.12
C VAL A 37 13.23 12.71 -17.92
N LYS A 38 14.50 12.45 -18.28
CA LYS A 38 15.54 13.49 -18.38
C LYS A 38 15.03 14.58 -19.33
N LYS A 39 14.43 15.64 -18.79
CA LYS A 39 14.30 16.89 -19.53
C LYS A 39 15.73 17.32 -19.81
N LYS A 40 16.10 17.41 -21.10
CA LYS A 40 17.40 17.94 -21.53
C LYS A 40 17.50 19.42 -21.15
N GLN A 41 17.73 19.71 -19.87
CA GLN A 41 17.99 21.06 -19.37
C GLN A 41 19.42 21.11 -18.88
N HIS A 42 20.12 22.19 -19.23
CA HIS A 42 21.55 22.40 -18.97
C HIS A 42 21.87 22.73 -17.50
N THR A 43 20.96 22.42 -16.58
CA THR A 43 21.07 22.74 -15.16
C THR A 43 20.55 21.54 -14.38
N ILE A 44 21.48 20.76 -13.82
CA ILE A 44 21.13 19.69 -12.88
C ILE A 44 20.70 20.37 -11.58
N SER A 45 19.44 20.20 -11.21
CA SER A 45 18.96 20.64 -9.89
C SER A 45 19.38 19.63 -8.82
N ALA A 46 19.58 20.08 -7.58
CA ALA A 46 19.98 19.18 -6.48
C ALA A 46 18.96 18.06 -6.22
N SER A 47 17.68 18.29 -6.55
CA SER A 47 16.60 17.29 -6.54
C SER A 47 16.80 16.16 -7.55
N GLU A 48 17.30 16.45 -8.76
CA GLU A 48 17.50 15.42 -9.80
C GLU A 48 18.59 14.40 -9.44
N ASN A 49 19.60 14.79 -8.65
CA ASN A 49 20.63 13.86 -8.19
C ASN A 49 20.11 12.83 -7.17
N ARG A 50 19.06 13.16 -6.41
CA ARG A 50 18.49 12.24 -5.39
C ARG A 50 17.71 11.08 -5.99
N HIS A 51 17.26 11.25 -7.24
CA HIS A 51 16.50 10.24 -7.98
C HIS A 51 17.36 9.39 -8.92
N LEU A 52 18.69 9.50 -8.85
CA LEU A 52 19.58 8.74 -9.74
C LEU A 52 19.45 7.23 -9.52
N GLU A 53 19.25 6.80 -8.28
CA GLU A 53 19.10 5.37 -7.96
C GLU A 53 17.81 4.76 -8.51
N LEU A 54 16.77 5.58 -8.73
CA LEU A 54 15.53 5.13 -9.37
C LEU A 54 15.75 4.65 -10.82
N LEU A 55 16.80 5.14 -11.49
CA LEU A 55 17.17 4.68 -12.84
C LEU A 55 17.78 3.26 -12.84
N ASN A 56 18.27 2.80 -11.68
CA ASN A 56 18.94 1.51 -11.53
C ASN A 56 17.99 0.39 -11.08
N VAL A 57 16.71 0.71 -10.82
CA VAL A 57 15.72 -0.25 -10.35
C VAL A 57 15.45 -1.32 -11.41
N ASP A 58 15.76 -2.57 -11.07
CA ASP A 58 15.43 -3.73 -11.90
C ASP A 58 13.95 -4.12 -11.70
N LEU A 59 13.11 -3.64 -12.61
CA LEU A 59 11.67 -3.87 -12.60
C LEU A 59 11.26 -5.33 -12.81
N SER A 60 12.20 -6.21 -13.19
CA SER A 60 11.99 -7.66 -13.30
C SER A 60 12.23 -8.39 -11.99
N LYS A 61 12.61 -7.66 -10.92
CA LYS A 61 12.75 -8.17 -9.55
C LYS A 61 11.67 -7.67 -8.62
N ASN A 62 11.51 -8.29 -7.45
CA ASN A 62 10.60 -7.79 -6.42
C ASN A 62 11.21 -6.57 -5.68
N TRP A 63 11.17 -5.42 -6.36
CA TRP A 63 11.88 -4.21 -5.96
C TRP A 63 11.14 -3.34 -4.92
N GLY A 64 9.86 -3.63 -4.64
CA GLY A 64 9.03 -2.84 -3.73
C GLY A 64 7.98 -2.00 -4.44
N LEU A 65 7.66 -0.86 -3.83
CA LEU A 65 6.72 0.13 -4.29
C LEU A 65 7.35 1.51 -4.26
N MET A 66 6.97 2.34 -5.21
CA MET A 66 7.38 3.74 -5.23
C MET A 66 6.32 4.57 -4.53
N HIS A 67 6.74 5.39 -3.59
CA HIS A 67 5.88 6.32 -2.84
C HIS A 67 6.28 7.75 -3.21
N GLU A 68 5.32 8.51 -3.71
CA GLU A 68 5.46 9.93 -4.01
C GLU A 68 4.41 10.70 -3.20
N ASP A 69 4.77 11.86 -2.68
CA ASP A 69 3.82 12.79 -2.08
C ASP A 69 3.78 14.05 -2.94
N ILE A 70 2.62 14.34 -3.52
CA ILE A 70 2.42 15.51 -4.38
C ILE A 70 2.48 16.83 -3.61
N TYR A 71 2.40 16.77 -2.28
CA TYR A 71 2.53 17.90 -1.37
C TYR A 71 3.95 18.04 -0.82
N ASP A 72 4.86 17.09 -1.07
CA ASP A 72 6.25 17.22 -0.63
C ASP A 72 6.95 18.33 -1.44
N PRO A 73 7.35 19.45 -0.82
CA PRO A 73 8.00 20.56 -1.53
C PRO A 73 9.31 20.12 -2.19
N GLU A 74 9.94 19.07 -1.68
CA GLU A 74 11.17 18.51 -2.22
C GLU A 74 10.97 17.50 -3.35
N ASN A 75 9.71 17.13 -3.64
CA ASN A 75 9.31 16.11 -4.61
C ASN A 75 10.10 14.81 -4.45
N ARG A 76 10.31 14.37 -3.20
CA ARG A 76 11.03 13.13 -2.92
C ARG A 76 10.19 11.94 -3.37
N ILE A 77 10.91 10.94 -3.85
CA ILE A 77 10.36 9.69 -4.34
C ILE A 77 11.09 8.61 -3.55
N TRP A 78 10.33 7.89 -2.75
CA TRP A 78 10.84 6.83 -1.90
C TRP A 78 10.59 5.48 -2.56
N ILE A 79 11.53 4.56 -2.39
CA ILE A 79 11.29 3.14 -2.58
C ILE A 79 10.95 2.58 -1.20
N ARG A 80 9.78 1.97 -1.07
CA ARG A 80 9.35 1.36 0.18
C ARG A 80 8.78 -0.04 -0.04
N ARG A 81 8.57 -0.77 1.05
CA ARG A 81 7.96 -2.12 1.05
C ARG A 81 6.52 -2.12 1.56
N ASP A 82 6.13 -1.11 2.31
CA ASP A 82 4.76 -0.91 2.75
C ASP A 82 3.86 -0.53 1.58
N GLY A 83 2.59 -0.85 1.73
CA GLY A 83 1.57 -0.65 0.71
C GLY A 83 1.10 0.79 0.62
N LEU A 84 0.40 1.09 -0.47
CA LEU A 84 -0.09 2.43 -0.78
C LEU A 84 -1.48 2.39 -1.40
N ASN A 85 -2.23 3.48 -1.23
CA ASN A 85 -3.54 3.65 -1.85
C ASN A 85 -3.42 3.92 -3.35
N SER A 86 -4.37 3.42 -4.14
CA SER A 86 -4.47 3.70 -5.56
C SER A 86 -5.91 3.54 -6.04
N MET A 87 -6.15 3.86 -7.30
CA MET A 87 -7.41 3.56 -7.98
C MET A 87 -7.15 2.89 -9.31
N ILE A 88 -8.07 2.01 -9.72
CA ILE A 88 -8.08 1.43 -11.06
C ILE A 88 -9.10 2.17 -11.89
N LEU A 89 -8.67 2.69 -13.04
CA LEU A 89 -9.52 3.47 -13.92
C LEU A 89 -9.88 2.69 -15.18
N ASN A 90 -11.05 2.99 -15.74
CA ASN A 90 -11.39 2.55 -17.09
C ASN A 90 -10.79 3.50 -18.15
N SER A 91 -10.94 3.14 -19.43
CA SER A 91 -10.45 3.93 -20.56
C SER A 91 -11.06 5.34 -20.70
N LYS A 92 -12.12 5.64 -19.95
CA LYS A 92 -12.77 6.96 -19.89
C LYS A 92 -12.36 7.77 -18.65
N GLY A 93 -11.37 7.29 -17.89
CA GLY A 93 -10.90 7.94 -16.67
C GLY A 93 -11.87 7.85 -15.48
N ARG A 94 -12.84 6.92 -15.50
CA ARG A 94 -13.75 6.68 -14.36
C ARG A 94 -13.20 5.58 -13.46
N VAL A 95 -13.42 5.73 -12.16
CA VAL A 95 -13.01 4.75 -11.15
C VAL A 95 -13.81 3.47 -11.34
N VAL A 96 -13.08 2.38 -11.52
CA VAL A 96 -13.62 1.02 -11.46
C VAL A 96 -13.64 0.53 -10.02
N GLN A 97 -12.56 0.81 -9.29
CA GLN A 97 -12.39 0.42 -7.90
C GLN A 97 -11.21 1.17 -7.25
N ASP A 98 -11.32 1.55 -5.98
CA ASP A 98 -10.18 1.96 -5.16
C ASP A 98 -9.50 0.73 -4.55
N CYS A 99 -8.19 0.80 -4.37
CA CYS A 99 -7.41 -0.33 -3.89
C CYS A 99 -6.24 0.09 -2.99
N PHE A 100 -5.76 -0.86 -2.21
CA PHE A 100 -4.40 -0.81 -1.68
C PHE A 100 -3.53 -1.79 -2.47
N LEU A 101 -2.31 -1.36 -2.77
CA LEU A 101 -1.31 -2.19 -3.42
C LEU A 101 -0.20 -2.51 -2.42
N TYR A 102 0.19 -3.78 -2.35
CA TYR A 102 1.27 -4.25 -1.48
C TYR A 102 2.35 -4.95 -2.31
N ALA A 103 3.62 -4.60 -2.13
CA ALA A 103 4.70 -5.50 -2.51
C ALA A 103 4.66 -6.71 -1.57
N THR A 104 4.60 -7.92 -2.13
CA THR A 104 4.39 -9.14 -1.34
C THR A 104 5.46 -10.19 -1.60
N PRO A 105 5.95 -10.89 -0.57
CA PRO A 105 5.75 -10.60 0.86
C PRO A 105 6.34 -9.25 1.29
N PHE A 106 5.85 -8.65 2.37
CA PHE A 106 6.32 -7.35 2.88
C PHE A 106 7.83 -7.37 3.17
N HIS A 107 8.30 -8.42 3.84
CA HIS A 107 9.69 -8.66 4.25
C HIS A 107 10.18 -10.01 3.71
N SER A 108 11.41 -10.41 4.06
CA SER A 108 12.04 -11.63 3.55
C SER A 108 11.37 -12.92 4.05
N PRO A 109 11.35 -14.00 3.24
CA PRO A 109 11.97 -14.13 1.92
C PRO A 109 11.10 -13.55 0.80
N VAL A 110 11.70 -12.72 -0.07
CA VAL A 110 11.03 -12.17 -1.26
C VAL A 110 11.26 -13.06 -2.49
N PRO A 111 10.26 -13.24 -3.37
CA PRO A 111 10.44 -13.96 -4.62
C PRO A 111 11.36 -13.19 -5.58
N PRO A 112 12.05 -13.88 -6.50
CA PRO A 112 12.97 -13.24 -7.44
C PRO A 112 12.24 -12.30 -8.40
N GLU A 113 10.99 -12.60 -8.77
CA GLU A 113 10.15 -11.79 -9.67
C GLU A 113 9.19 -10.88 -8.87
N PRO A 114 8.73 -9.76 -9.43
CA PRO A 114 7.77 -8.90 -8.80
C PRO A 114 6.49 -9.65 -8.50
N SER A 115 5.96 -9.40 -7.31
CA SER A 115 4.71 -9.97 -6.83
C SER A 115 4.00 -8.94 -5.98
N TYR A 116 2.75 -8.69 -6.31
CA TYR A 116 1.92 -7.68 -5.67
C TYR A 116 0.58 -8.27 -5.22
N LEU A 117 0.07 -7.81 -4.08
CA LEU A 117 -1.32 -8.00 -3.70
C LEU A 117 -2.11 -6.72 -3.98
N VAL A 118 -3.21 -6.86 -4.70
CA VAL A 118 -4.20 -5.80 -4.89
C VAL A 118 -5.38 -6.07 -3.97
N GLU A 119 -5.55 -5.23 -2.95
CA GLU A 119 -6.70 -5.22 -2.05
C GLU A 119 -7.88 -4.53 -2.71
N VAL A 120 -9.04 -5.17 -2.71
CA VAL A 120 -10.29 -4.62 -3.25
C VAL A 120 -11.46 -4.96 -2.34
N ASP A 121 -12.54 -4.18 -2.41
CA ASP A 121 -13.84 -4.57 -1.86
C ASP A 121 -14.27 -5.95 -2.42
N PRO A 122 -14.64 -6.91 -1.55
CA PRO A 122 -15.10 -8.22 -1.96
C PRO A 122 -16.20 -8.22 -3.02
N LYS A 123 -17.09 -7.22 -3.01
CA LYS A 123 -18.22 -7.12 -3.96
C LYS A 123 -17.77 -6.93 -5.41
N TYR A 124 -16.56 -6.40 -5.64
CA TYR A 124 -16.02 -6.13 -6.97
C TYR A 124 -14.90 -7.09 -7.40
N LYS A 125 -14.49 -8.03 -6.55
CA LYS A 125 -13.39 -8.97 -6.83
C LYS A 125 -13.53 -9.69 -8.19
N SER A 126 -14.71 -10.23 -8.50
CA SER A 126 -14.93 -10.96 -9.76
C SER A 126 -14.81 -10.05 -10.99
N GLN A 127 -15.30 -8.82 -10.88
CA GLN A 127 -15.13 -7.80 -11.93
C GLN A 127 -13.65 -7.47 -12.11
N MET A 128 -12.91 -7.36 -11.00
CA MET A 128 -11.48 -7.04 -11.04
C MET A 128 -10.63 -8.16 -11.63
N LEU A 129 -10.89 -9.42 -11.27
CA LEU A 129 -10.24 -10.56 -11.89
C LEU A 129 -10.48 -10.60 -13.41
N SER A 130 -11.70 -10.33 -13.86
CA SER A 130 -12.03 -10.24 -15.28
C SER A 130 -11.29 -9.08 -15.96
N LEU A 131 -11.26 -7.90 -15.34
CA LEU A 131 -10.52 -6.74 -15.85
C LEU A 131 -9.03 -7.07 -16.05
N PHE A 132 -8.36 -7.58 -15.02
CA PHE A 132 -6.94 -7.92 -15.14
C PHE A 132 -6.68 -8.97 -16.21
N LYS A 133 -7.54 -10.00 -16.32
CA LYS A 133 -7.42 -11.04 -17.36
C LYS A 133 -7.55 -10.47 -18.77
N ILE A 134 -8.48 -9.54 -18.99
CA ILE A 134 -8.65 -8.87 -20.29
C ILE A 134 -7.41 -8.05 -20.64
N HIS A 135 -6.87 -7.30 -19.67
CA HIS A 135 -5.70 -6.45 -19.89
C HIS A 135 -4.38 -7.22 -19.94
N ARG A 136 -4.33 -8.46 -19.44
CA ARG A 136 -3.11 -9.29 -19.40
C ARG A 136 -2.47 -9.45 -20.78
N LEU A 137 -3.28 -9.65 -21.81
CA LEU A 137 -2.83 -9.87 -23.21
C LEU A 137 -1.56 -10.76 -23.26
N SER A 138 -0.48 -10.25 -23.88
CA SER A 138 0.82 -10.91 -24.04
C SER A 138 1.78 -10.70 -22.87
N ALA A 139 1.38 -9.98 -21.81
CA ALA A 139 2.26 -9.69 -20.69
C ALA A 139 2.60 -10.97 -19.91
N ASP A 140 3.87 -11.15 -19.56
CA ASP A 140 4.34 -12.26 -18.75
C ASP A 140 4.04 -12.02 -17.27
N VAL A 141 2.75 -12.18 -16.95
CA VAL A 141 2.20 -12.05 -15.60
C VAL A 141 1.26 -13.21 -15.29
N LYS A 142 1.16 -13.60 -14.03
CA LYS A 142 0.17 -14.53 -13.48
C LYS A 142 -0.78 -13.74 -12.59
N ILE A 143 -2.07 -13.96 -12.78
CA ILE A 143 -3.15 -13.35 -12.00
C ILE A 143 -3.81 -14.46 -11.21
N GLU A 144 -3.68 -14.40 -9.89
CA GLU A 144 -4.13 -15.44 -8.96
C GLU A 144 -5.18 -14.86 -8.00
N ASP A 145 -6.16 -15.70 -7.68
CA ASP A 145 -7.07 -15.42 -6.58
C ASP A 145 -6.34 -15.65 -5.25
N ALA A 146 -6.24 -14.62 -4.42
CA ALA A 146 -5.58 -14.66 -3.12
C ALA A 146 -6.58 -14.52 -1.97
N SER A 147 -7.78 -15.09 -2.09
CA SER A 147 -8.84 -14.97 -1.07
C SER A 147 -8.56 -15.63 0.28
N SER A 148 -7.51 -16.43 0.39
CA SER A 148 -7.11 -16.99 1.69
C SER A 148 -6.54 -15.91 2.64
N MET A 149 -6.14 -14.76 2.09
CA MET A 149 -5.55 -13.67 2.86
C MET A 149 -6.58 -13.02 3.80
N SER A 150 -6.13 -12.60 4.98
CA SER A 150 -6.94 -11.86 5.95
C SER A 150 -6.40 -10.45 6.16
N SER A 151 -7.29 -9.50 6.42
CA SER A 151 -6.96 -8.09 6.54
C SER A 151 -7.33 -7.58 7.93
N TYR A 152 -6.44 -6.81 8.52
CA TYR A 152 -6.65 -6.17 9.81
C TYR A 152 -6.38 -4.67 9.68
N TYR A 153 -7.20 -3.88 10.37
CA TYR A 153 -7.04 -2.44 10.45
C TYR A 153 -6.90 -2.04 11.91
N TYR A 154 -5.80 -1.39 12.25
CA TYR A 154 -5.56 -0.81 13.57
C TYR A 154 -5.52 0.70 13.49
N PHE A 155 -6.11 1.38 14.47
CA PHE A 155 -5.99 2.83 14.62
C PHE A 155 -5.73 3.19 16.08
N ASN A 156 -5.10 4.34 16.28
CA ASN A 156 -5.03 5.03 17.55
C ASN A 156 -4.99 6.54 17.26
N ASP A 157 -5.94 7.28 17.82
CA ASP A 157 -6.17 8.72 17.56
C ASP A 157 -5.42 9.62 18.56
N THR A 158 -4.41 9.09 19.26
CA THR A 158 -3.56 9.87 20.17
C THR A 158 -2.39 10.53 19.43
N PRO A 159 -2.01 11.78 19.77
CA PRO A 159 -0.84 12.45 19.18
C PRO A 159 0.45 11.63 19.29
N GLU A 160 0.64 10.91 20.40
CA GLU A 160 1.83 10.07 20.62
C GLU A 160 1.94 8.92 19.61
N PHE A 161 0.80 8.47 19.08
CA PHE A 161 0.79 7.43 18.03
C PHE A 161 1.11 8.03 16.67
N GLU A 162 0.60 9.24 16.38
CA GLU A 162 0.94 9.99 15.17
C GLU A 162 2.46 10.22 15.09
N ASP A 163 3.06 10.79 16.15
CA ASP A 163 4.51 11.01 16.25
C ASP A 163 5.31 9.70 16.07
N PHE A 164 4.83 8.61 16.67
CA PHE A 164 5.45 7.28 16.53
C PHE A 164 5.41 6.77 15.10
N LEU A 165 4.29 6.95 14.37
CA LEU A 165 4.19 6.54 12.98
C LEU A 165 5.09 7.38 12.06
N GLU A 166 5.25 8.66 12.35
CA GLU A 166 6.21 9.53 11.63
C GLU A 166 7.66 9.07 11.84
N GLU A 167 8.05 8.81 13.10
CA GLU A 167 9.39 8.32 13.44
C GLU A 167 9.69 6.99 12.78
N LEU A 168 8.74 6.04 12.78
CA LEU A 168 8.89 4.76 12.11
C LEU A 168 9.07 4.91 10.61
N GLN A 169 8.24 5.72 9.96
CA GLN A 169 8.33 5.96 8.52
C GLN A 169 9.69 6.56 8.15
N SER A 170 10.15 7.57 8.90
CA SER A 170 11.44 8.20 8.68
C SER A 170 12.62 7.25 8.90
N THR A 171 12.53 6.38 9.91
CA THR A 171 13.61 5.46 10.30
C THR A 171 13.72 4.28 9.35
N TYR A 172 12.60 3.67 8.96
CA TYR A 172 12.60 2.38 8.26
C TYR A 172 12.11 2.44 6.81
N PHE A 173 11.29 3.42 6.44
CA PHE A 173 10.58 3.39 5.15
C PHE A 173 11.06 4.46 4.16
N ASP A 174 11.62 5.58 4.61
CA ASP A 174 12.17 6.63 3.74
C ASP A 174 13.51 6.23 3.11
N THR A 175 13.48 5.32 2.13
CA THR A 175 14.66 4.83 1.42
C THR A 175 14.66 5.19 -0.06
N PHE A 176 15.85 5.31 -0.67
CA PHE A 176 16.02 5.70 -2.08
C PHE A 176 16.37 4.53 -3.00
N ASP A 177 16.62 3.35 -2.45
CA ASP A 177 17.08 2.17 -3.19
C ASP A 177 16.38 0.89 -2.69
N THR A 178 16.39 -0.14 -3.55
CA THR A 178 15.64 -1.38 -3.33
C THR A 178 16.21 -2.25 -2.22
N ASP A 179 17.53 -2.19 -2.03
CA ASP A 179 18.24 -3.06 -1.09
C ASP A 179 18.02 -2.54 0.35
N SER A 180 18.17 -1.22 0.55
CA SER A 180 17.82 -0.54 1.80
C SER A 180 16.34 -0.72 2.16
N ALA A 181 15.43 -0.60 1.19
CA ALA A 181 14.00 -0.80 1.42
C ALA A 181 13.70 -2.20 1.99
N LEU A 182 14.31 -3.25 1.42
CA LEU A 182 14.14 -4.62 1.91
C LEU A 182 14.85 -4.84 3.24
N GLN A 183 16.10 -4.37 3.37
CA GLN A 183 16.87 -4.49 4.60
C GLN A 183 16.13 -3.86 5.78
N ASN A 184 15.63 -2.63 5.62
CA ASN A 184 14.92 -1.92 6.67
C ASN A 184 13.57 -2.56 7.00
N ALA A 185 12.86 -3.11 6.01
CA ALA A 185 11.63 -3.88 6.28
C ALA A 185 11.93 -5.14 7.13
N ASN A 186 13.04 -5.82 6.88
CA ASN A 186 13.49 -6.94 7.71
C ASN A 186 13.89 -6.46 9.11
N GLU A 187 14.59 -5.33 9.21
CA GLU A 187 15.01 -4.75 10.48
C GLU A 187 13.81 -4.36 11.35
N PHE A 188 12.83 -3.66 10.76
CA PHE A 188 11.55 -3.29 11.38
C PHE A 188 10.83 -4.51 11.97
N ILE A 189 10.77 -5.63 11.24
CA ILE A 189 10.20 -6.88 11.74
C ILE A 189 11.05 -7.48 12.86
N SER A 190 12.38 -7.51 12.70
CA SER A 190 13.30 -8.12 13.67
C SER A 190 13.39 -7.37 15.00
N ARG A 191 13.15 -6.06 14.98
CA ARG A 191 13.12 -5.20 16.16
C ARG A 191 11.76 -5.19 16.85
N GLU A 192 10.78 -5.90 16.29
CA GLU A 192 9.43 -6.00 16.83
C GLU A 192 8.79 -4.62 17.12
N GLU A 193 9.06 -3.64 16.25
CA GLU A 193 8.60 -2.24 16.44
C GLU A 193 7.08 -2.15 16.58
N ILE A 194 6.37 -2.99 15.82
CA ILE A 194 4.91 -3.15 15.88
C ILE A 194 4.55 -4.62 16.04
N PHE A 195 5.14 -5.50 15.23
CA PHE A 195 4.72 -6.89 15.10
C PHE A 195 5.54 -7.83 15.97
N ASP A 196 4.87 -8.82 16.56
CA ASP A 196 5.54 -9.92 17.25
C ASP A 196 6.27 -10.81 16.22
N SER A 197 7.49 -11.24 16.53
CA SER A 197 8.28 -12.09 15.63
C SER A 197 7.61 -13.42 15.31
N SER A 198 6.75 -13.95 16.18
CA SER A 198 5.97 -15.15 15.92
C SER A 198 4.90 -14.94 14.85
N ALA A 199 4.39 -13.70 14.69
CA ALA A 199 3.44 -13.32 13.66
C ALA A 199 4.10 -12.98 12.32
N ALA A 200 5.38 -12.59 12.32
CA ALA A 200 6.12 -12.08 11.16
C ALA A 200 5.95 -12.96 9.90
N SER A 201 6.08 -14.28 10.04
CA SER A 201 5.96 -15.23 8.91
C SER A 201 4.58 -15.24 8.23
N ASN A 202 3.54 -14.81 8.94
CA ASN A 202 2.19 -14.71 8.42
C ASN A 202 1.93 -13.36 7.73
N ILE A 203 2.71 -12.32 8.03
CA ILE A 203 2.51 -10.97 7.50
C ILE A 203 3.08 -10.87 6.09
N VAL A 204 2.21 -10.72 5.11
CA VAL A 204 2.55 -10.66 3.69
C VAL A 204 2.28 -9.30 3.05
N GLY A 205 1.64 -8.40 3.78
CA GLY A 205 1.42 -7.01 3.42
C GLY A 205 1.26 -6.16 4.68
N PHE A 206 1.78 -4.94 4.62
CA PHE A 206 1.68 -3.93 5.66
C PHE A 206 1.55 -2.56 4.99
N ALA A 207 0.78 -1.63 5.54
CA ALA A 207 0.73 -0.25 5.06
C ALA A 207 0.41 0.71 6.20
N PHE A 208 1.04 1.88 6.17
CA PHE A 208 0.49 3.06 6.83
C PHE A 208 -0.68 3.58 5.99
N ASP A 209 -1.83 3.79 6.60
CA ASP A 209 -2.98 4.38 5.89
C ASP A 209 -2.82 5.89 5.81
N ASN A 210 -1.98 6.34 4.88
CA ASN A 210 -1.71 7.76 4.63
C ASN A 210 -2.74 8.41 3.69
N ARG A 211 -3.94 7.83 3.53
CA ARG A 211 -5.07 8.51 2.85
C ARG A 211 -5.53 9.73 3.64
N ILE A 212 -5.41 9.66 4.94
CA ILE A 212 -5.29 10.80 5.85
C ILE A 212 -3.94 10.54 6.55
N PRO A 213 -3.06 11.54 6.75
CA PRO A 213 -1.77 11.29 7.37
C PRO A 213 -1.89 10.47 8.66
N ASN A 214 -1.14 9.36 8.74
CA ASN A 214 -1.08 8.49 9.92
C ASN A 214 -2.46 7.96 10.39
N PHE A 215 -3.43 7.79 9.49
CA PHE A 215 -4.80 7.43 9.86
C PHE A 215 -4.93 6.06 10.51
N GLY A 216 -3.96 5.18 10.33
CA GLY A 216 -3.93 3.85 10.92
C GLY A 216 -2.96 2.93 10.21
N LEU A 217 -3.06 1.66 10.54
CA LEU A 217 -2.22 0.58 10.02
C LEU A 217 -3.09 -0.48 9.36
N LYS A 218 -2.68 -0.92 8.18
CA LYS A 218 -3.26 -2.08 7.49
C LYS A 218 -2.27 -3.23 7.56
N VAL A 219 -2.76 -4.41 7.93
CA VAL A 219 -1.96 -5.63 8.00
C VAL A 219 -2.65 -6.73 7.21
N VAL A 220 -1.90 -7.41 6.35
CA VAL A 220 -2.39 -8.51 5.53
C VAL A 220 -1.65 -9.78 5.93
N THR A 221 -2.41 -10.80 6.33
CA THR A 221 -1.87 -12.10 6.71
C THR A 221 -2.25 -13.20 5.72
N THR A 222 -1.46 -14.28 5.67
CA THR A 222 -1.71 -15.46 4.83
C THR A 222 -2.97 -16.24 5.19
N GLN A 223 -3.43 -16.11 6.44
CA GLN A 223 -4.56 -16.79 7.05
C GLN A 223 -5.12 -15.95 8.20
N PRO A 224 -6.36 -16.19 8.66
CA PRO A 224 -6.88 -15.56 9.86
C PRO A 224 -6.00 -15.87 11.08
N VAL A 225 -5.69 -14.83 11.85
CA VAL A 225 -4.99 -14.87 13.13
C VAL A 225 -5.81 -14.12 14.19
N ASP A 226 -5.51 -14.39 15.46
CA ASP A 226 -5.97 -13.53 16.55
C ASP A 226 -5.28 -12.16 16.43
N PRO A 227 -6.04 -11.04 16.30
CA PRO A 227 -5.45 -9.70 16.18
C PRO A 227 -4.50 -9.33 17.31
N LEU A 228 -4.72 -9.84 18.53
CA LEU A 228 -3.86 -9.54 19.68
C LEU A 228 -2.49 -10.22 19.58
N LEU A 229 -2.39 -11.32 18.83
CA LEU A 229 -1.13 -12.02 18.60
C LEU A 229 -0.32 -11.42 17.45
N LEU A 230 -0.84 -10.38 16.77
CA LEU A 230 -0.08 -9.68 15.73
C LEU A 230 0.99 -8.77 16.31
N PHE A 231 0.72 -8.15 17.47
CA PHE A 231 1.52 -7.06 18.00
C PHE A 231 2.53 -7.53 19.04
N SER A 232 3.71 -6.91 19.04
CA SER A 232 4.73 -7.14 20.05
C SER A 232 4.30 -6.60 21.40
N GLN A 233 4.86 -7.16 22.48
CA GLN A 233 4.61 -6.65 23.82
C GLN A 233 5.07 -5.19 23.97
N GLN A 234 6.21 -4.83 23.37
CA GLN A 234 6.73 -3.46 23.37
C GLN A 234 5.74 -2.47 22.74
N PHE A 235 5.07 -2.85 21.66
CA PHE A 235 4.05 -2.03 21.04
C PHE A 235 2.80 -1.90 21.94
N MET A 236 2.30 -3.01 22.46
CA MET A 236 1.11 -3.06 23.32
C MET A 236 1.29 -2.30 24.64
N ASP A 237 2.51 -2.23 25.18
CA ASP A 237 2.83 -1.47 26.38
C ASP A 237 2.72 0.05 26.15
N LYS A 238 2.93 0.52 24.91
CA LYS A 238 2.83 1.93 24.52
C LYS A 238 1.43 2.30 24.05
N PHE A 239 0.80 1.41 23.28
CA PHE A 239 -0.46 1.69 22.59
C PHE A 239 -1.48 0.58 22.85
N PRO A 240 -2.62 0.89 23.49
CA PRO A 240 -3.65 -0.11 23.77
C PRO A 240 -4.22 -0.73 22.49
N VAL A 241 -4.15 -2.06 22.41
CA VAL A 241 -4.75 -2.85 21.33
C VAL A 241 -6.05 -3.49 21.83
N GLU A 242 -7.17 -2.86 21.48
CA GLU A 242 -8.50 -3.35 21.82
C GLU A 242 -9.19 -3.90 20.57
N VAL A 243 -9.68 -5.14 20.63
CA VAL A 243 -10.44 -5.72 19.51
C VAL A 243 -11.79 -5.00 19.39
N THR A 244 -12.11 -4.55 18.19
CA THR A 244 -13.36 -3.87 17.85
C THR A 244 -13.99 -4.47 16.59
N ASP A 245 -15.18 -4.00 16.25
CA ASP A 245 -15.93 -4.45 15.07
C ASP A 245 -15.55 -3.64 13.82
N GLU A 246 -15.63 -4.25 12.64
CA GLU A 246 -15.40 -3.59 11.35
C GLU A 246 -16.24 -2.30 11.20
N LYS A 247 -17.46 -2.28 11.75
CA LYS A 247 -18.33 -1.11 11.75
C LYS A 247 -17.69 0.10 12.43
N ALA A 248 -16.87 -0.09 13.47
CA ALA A 248 -16.16 1.00 14.12
C ALA A 248 -15.16 1.66 13.15
N ILE A 249 -14.47 0.85 12.34
CA ILE A 249 -13.55 1.35 11.29
C ILE A 249 -14.33 2.13 10.23
N THR A 250 -15.45 1.59 9.75
CA THR A 250 -16.32 2.29 8.78
C THR A 250 -16.87 3.61 9.33
N GLN A 251 -17.33 3.62 10.58
CA GLN A 251 -17.80 4.85 11.24
C GLN A 251 -16.68 5.88 11.38
N ARG A 252 -15.47 5.46 11.75
CA ARG A 252 -14.29 6.33 11.83
C ARG A 252 -13.93 6.92 10.46
N ARG A 253 -13.95 6.12 9.38
CA ARG A 253 -13.77 6.63 8.02
C ARG A 253 -14.78 7.72 7.68
N PHE A 254 -16.07 7.46 7.89
CA PHE A 254 -17.13 8.43 7.59
C PHE A 254 -17.06 9.70 8.43
N ALA A 255 -16.72 9.59 9.72
CA ALA A 255 -16.55 10.75 10.58
C ALA A 255 -15.42 11.68 10.10
N ASN A 256 -14.42 11.13 9.42
CA ASN A 256 -13.27 11.87 8.87
C ASN A 256 -13.38 12.14 7.36
N GLY A 257 -14.52 11.85 6.73
CA GLY A 257 -14.73 12.10 5.30
C GLY A 257 -13.94 11.18 4.37
N LEU A 258 -13.44 10.04 4.85
CA LEU A 258 -12.69 9.07 4.03
C LEU A 258 -13.64 8.11 3.29
N PHE A 259 -13.86 8.42 2.01
CA PHE A 259 -14.77 7.69 1.13
C PHE A 259 -14.05 6.58 0.34
N GLU A 260 -14.67 5.40 0.23
CA GLU A 260 -14.23 4.29 -0.61
C GLU A 260 -15.27 3.99 -1.71
N TYR A 261 -14.88 3.41 -2.84
CA TYR A 261 -15.79 3.15 -3.96
C TYR A 261 -16.91 2.18 -3.56
N GLY A 262 -16.62 1.31 -2.59
CA GLY A 262 -17.58 0.43 -1.93
C GLY A 262 -18.77 1.16 -1.29
N ASP A 263 -18.58 2.40 -0.85
CA ASP A 263 -19.60 3.20 -0.17
C ASP A 263 -20.62 3.82 -1.15
N ALA A 264 -20.29 3.87 -2.44
CA ALA A 264 -21.17 4.41 -3.47
C ALA A 264 -22.39 3.50 -3.75
N PRO A 265 -23.57 4.08 -4.07
CA PRO A 265 -24.69 3.30 -4.59
C PRO A 265 -24.32 2.50 -5.83
N LYS A 266 -24.92 1.32 -5.99
CA LYS A 266 -24.65 0.46 -7.14
C LYS A 266 -24.97 1.18 -8.45
N GLY A 267 -24.06 1.09 -9.42
CA GLY A 267 -24.21 1.72 -10.74
C GLY A 267 -23.71 3.16 -10.82
N THR A 268 -23.18 3.71 -9.73
CA THR A 268 -22.53 5.03 -9.73
C THR A 268 -21.24 4.98 -10.55
N SER A 269 -21.03 6.00 -11.39
CA SER A 269 -19.82 6.18 -12.19
C SER A 269 -19.03 7.38 -11.68
N LEU A 270 -18.07 7.13 -10.81
CA LEU A 270 -17.27 8.16 -10.14
C LEU A 270 -16.02 8.55 -10.95
N LEU A 271 -15.65 9.82 -10.89
CA LEU A 271 -14.33 10.33 -11.22
C LEU A 271 -13.40 10.20 -10.02
N PRO A 272 -12.08 10.11 -10.24
CA PRO A 272 -11.13 10.03 -9.13
C PRO A 272 -11.20 11.24 -8.19
N PHE A 273 -11.36 12.44 -8.73
CA PHE A 273 -11.50 13.67 -7.94
C PHE A 273 -12.84 13.78 -7.19
N GLU A 274 -13.87 13.06 -7.60
CA GLU A 274 -15.11 12.93 -6.82
C GLU A 274 -14.91 12.03 -5.58
N MET A 275 -13.81 11.28 -5.56
CA MET A 275 -13.37 10.45 -4.45
C MET A 275 -12.13 11.02 -3.73
N ASN A 276 -11.86 12.32 -3.91
CA ASN A 276 -10.74 13.04 -3.29
C ASN A 276 -9.36 12.42 -3.57
N LEU A 277 -9.15 11.82 -4.76
CA LEU A 277 -7.90 11.14 -5.10
C LEU A 277 -6.65 12.00 -4.84
N ASP A 278 -6.76 13.31 -5.06
CA ASP A 278 -5.74 14.32 -4.80
C ASP A 278 -5.41 14.49 -3.32
N TYR A 279 -6.37 14.33 -2.42
CA TYR A 279 -6.15 14.47 -0.97
C TYR A 279 -5.75 13.17 -0.27
N VAL A 280 -5.94 12.01 -0.91
CA VAL A 280 -5.76 10.68 -0.27
C VAL A 280 -4.49 9.94 -0.70
N ASN A 281 -3.48 10.66 -1.22
CA ASN A 281 -2.21 10.08 -1.66
C ASN A 281 -2.36 8.94 -2.69
N GLY A 282 -3.43 8.98 -3.51
CA GLY A 282 -3.69 7.96 -4.53
C GLY A 282 -3.32 8.38 -5.96
N LEU A 283 -2.81 9.60 -6.16
CA LEU A 283 -2.35 10.11 -7.44
C LEU A 283 -0.89 10.54 -7.37
N PHE A 284 -0.09 10.11 -8.34
CA PHE A 284 1.25 10.65 -8.56
C PHE A 284 1.24 11.46 -9.87
N ALA A 285 1.57 12.75 -9.80
CA ALA A 285 1.58 13.63 -10.96
C ALA A 285 2.64 13.18 -11.96
N ARG A 286 2.31 13.10 -13.25
CA ARG A 286 3.24 12.75 -14.35
C ARG A 286 4.06 13.94 -14.82
#